data_AF-A0A835GHF3-F1
#
_entry.id   AF-A0A835GHF3-F1
#
_cell.length_a   1.000
_cell.length_b   1.000
_cell.length_c   1.000
_cell.angle_alpha   90.00
_cell.angle_beta   90.00
_cell.angle_gamma   90.00
#
_symmetry.space_group_name_H-M   'P 1'
#
loop_
_entity.id
_entity.type
_entity.pdbx_description
1 polymer ?
#
loop_
_entity_poly.entity_id
_entity_poly.type
_entity_poly.pdbx_seq_one_letter_code
_entity_poly.pdbx_strand_id
1 'polypeptide(L)'
;MLAKRQKMDITRSFHSYAWCKPDWCYPSMSKESNECRPDQCETSMTKETNDVEEIIKKSKAFPIPFPIQTVRLEKLKVRRSIEKLKKNIVSTYPLIHERVLLLITHFLIYKREYGSSIEKELYKDMGVSQFIDRLLKKRAVTFMGAADSYLLLSGEKGSDGWESVGTMNQKAPLLLENCLSYDEMKVSALVYVSGHTECINAGERRNSGIVREDNIETEAVIIGTIGPRFQRENRMDCEDILITAEQNVPEQGYGEEVTPTTCLNVLKNTYVRNSSSGRHMWRQMWAEFYQVHSYTYEELTGYISISNTKDAQKKYTDRYVKLSRPHHIFDNEVYYKRLSIIADTVLIEADHRARLENKMAYVNVIGCAMFSNVTGSGKTAEYKTFFENKKHPNGGINVTIKTREPSSKLQGQDAGKLLVLTYPWDGNAHPGNEFWLGSVTGSGDPAAACSTQVAELHNAQINPAVRGDNTRVAAPSGIRTLANHCQQLSA
;
A
#
# COMPACT_ATOMS: atom_id res chain seq x y z
N MET A 1 34.92 17.94 -22.36
CA MET A 1 35.43 17.13 -21.24
C MET A 1 34.30 16.24 -20.74
N LEU A 2 34.41 14.93 -20.97
CA LEU A 2 33.47 13.93 -20.46
C LEU A 2 33.51 13.96 -18.93
N ALA A 3 32.39 14.27 -18.30
CA ALA A 3 32.23 14.13 -16.86
C ALA A 3 32.56 12.68 -16.47
N LYS A 4 33.59 12.50 -15.63
CA LYS A 4 33.97 11.20 -15.08
C LYS A 4 32.72 10.57 -14.45
N ARG A 5 32.25 9.45 -15.00
CA ARG A 5 31.31 8.54 -14.34
C ARG A 5 31.96 8.08 -13.04
N GLN A 6 31.61 8.71 -11.92
CA GLN A 6 31.92 8.16 -10.62
C GLN A 6 31.01 6.95 -10.43
N LYS A 7 31.55 5.75 -10.67
CA LYS A 7 30.89 4.48 -10.37
C LYS A 7 30.90 4.35 -8.84
N MET A 8 30.02 5.09 -8.17
CA MET A 8 29.84 4.97 -6.73
C MET A 8 29.20 3.59 -6.50
N ASP A 9 29.91 2.71 -5.79
CA ASP A 9 29.39 1.40 -5.36
C ASP A 9 28.40 1.64 -4.21
N ILE A 10 27.23 2.18 -4.55
CA ILE A 10 26.16 2.53 -3.60
C ILE A 10 25.71 1.27 -2.82
N THR A 11 25.87 0.08 -3.40
CA THR A 11 25.61 -1.21 -2.77
C THR A 11 26.48 -1.48 -1.54
N ARG A 12 27.77 -1.10 -1.54
CA ARG A 12 28.62 -1.21 -0.35
C ARG A 12 28.21 -0.24 0.75
N SER A 13 27.68 0.94 0.41
CA SER A 13 27.22 1.91 1.43
C SER A 13 25.94 1.49 2.13
N PHE A 14 25.03 0.73 1.50
CA PHE A 14 23.79 0.33 2.17
C PHE A 14 24.04 -0.59 3.37
N HIS A 15 25.01 -1.50 3.27
CA HIS A 15 25.38 -2.38 4.38
C HIS A 15 25.96 -1.63 5.59
N SER A 16 26.40 -0.37 5.40
CA SER A 16 26.88 0.50 6.49
C SER A 16 25.79 1.35 7.15
N TYR A 17 24.56 1.36 6.61
CA TYR A 17 23.47 2.15 7.20
C TYR A 17 22.87 1.40 8.37
N ALA A 18 22.73 2.08 9.52
CA ALA A 18 22.32 1.46 10.78
C ALA A 18 20.93 0.80 10.73
N TRP A 19 20.07 1.29 9.83
CA TRP A 19 18.70 0.80 9.63
C TRP A 19 18.57 -0.22 8.49
N CYS A 20 19.56 -0.32 7.59
CA CYS A 20 19.48 -1.20 6.41
C CYS A 20 19.97 -2.60 6.78
N LYS A 21 19.12 -3.37 7.45
CA LYS A 21 19.43 -4.74 7.87
C LYS A 21 19.00 -5.75 6.78
N PRO A 22 19.91 -6.61 6.29
CA PRO A 22 19.59 -7.56 5.23
C PRO A 22 18.61 -8.67 5.64
N ASP A 23 18.48 -8.96 6.94
CA ASP A 23 17.73 -10.12 7.44
C ASP A 23 16.38 -9.72 8.09
N TRP A 24 15.44 -9.18 7.30
CA TRP A 24 14.05 -9.02 7.75
C TRP A 24 13.25 -10.32 7.53
N CYS A 25 13.59 -11.34 8.32
CA CYS A 25 13.02 -12.68 8.19
C CYS A 25 11.48 -12.68 8.26
N TYR A 26 10.86 -13.62 7.56
CA TYR A 26 9.43 -13.84 7.70
C TYR A 26 9.09 -14.27 9.13
N PRO A 27 8.05 -13.73 9.79
CA PRO A 27 7.74 -14.10 11.17
C PRO A 27 7.31 -15.57 11.22
N SER A 28 7.80 -16.34 12.20
CA SER A 28 7.40 -17.74 12.34
C SER A 28 5.93 -17.83 12.76
N MET A 29 5.12 -18.53 11.98
CA MET A 29 3.75 -18.93 12.36
C MET A 29 3.82 -19.88 13.56
N SER A 30 3.10 -19.58 14.65
CA SER A 30 2.95 -20.55 15.74
C SER A 30 1.89 -21.59 15.36
N LYS A 31 1.87 -22.73 16.07
CA LYS A 31 0.83 -23.76 15.88
C LYS A 31 -0.58 -23.22 16.11
N GLU A 32 -0.76 -22.19 16.95
CA GLU A 32 -2.07 -21.56 17.16
C GLU A 32 -2.44 -20.52 16.08
N SER A 33 -1.48 -19.96 15.32
CA SER A 33 -1.78 -19.17 14.11
C SER A 33 -2.49 -20.03 13.06
N ASN A 34 -2.25 -21.34 13.08
CA ASN A 34 -2.94 -22.32 12.25
C ASN A 34 -4.37 -22.63 12.74
N GLU A 35 -4.76 -22.27 13.99
CA GLU A 35 -6.14 -22.45 14.49
C GLU A 35 -7.09 -21.36 13.97
N CYS A 36 -6.57 -20.16 13.66
CA CYS A 36 -7.23 -19.23 12.74
C CYS A 36 -7.04 -19.76 11.32
N ARG A 37 -7.59 -20.95 11.06
CA ARG A 37 -7.50 -21.61 9.78
C ARG A 37 -8.03 -20.65 8.70
N PRO A 38 -7.32 -20.50 7.59
CA PRO A 38 -7.92 -20.04 6.34
C PRO A 38 -8.99 -20.98 5.78
N ASP A 39 -9.52 -21.94 6.58
CA ASP A 39 -10.60 -22.88 6.23
C ASP A 39 -11.95 -22.19 5.95
N GLN A 40 -12.02 -20.85 6.05
CA GLN A 40 -13.14 -20.05 5.56
C GLN A 40 -12.82 -19.28 4.27
N CYS A 41 -11.70 -19.57 3.60
CA CYS A 41 -11.61 -19.34 2.16
C CYS A 41 -12.41 -20.44 1.46
N GLU A 42 -13.73 -20.50 1.70
CA GLU A 42 -14.62 -21.21 0.80
C GLU A 42 -14.37 -20.62 -0.58
N THR A 43 -13.73 -21.41 -1.44
CA THR A 43 -13.55 -21.06 -2.83
C THR A 43 -14.92 -21.29 -3.47
N SER A 44 -15.83 -20.34 -3.24
CA SER A 44 -16.87 -20.07 -4.19
C SER A 44 -16.13 -19.74 -5.49
N MET A 45 -16.01 -20.71 -6.38
CA MET A 45 -15.59 -20.50 -7.77
C MET A 45 -16.70 -19.72 -8.50
N THR A 46 -17.06 -18.55 -7.98
CA THR A 46 -17.77 -17.55 -8.77
C THR A 46 -16.84 -17.19 -9.91
N LYS A 47 -17.15 -17.74 -11.08
CA LYS A 47 -16.44 -17.49 -12.31
C LYS A 47 -16.34 -15.97 -12.49
N GLU A 48 -15.12 -15.46 -12.53
CA GLU A 48 -14.89 -14.04 -12.77
C GLU A 48 -15.59 -13.64 -14.06
N THR A 49 -16.44 -12.62 -13.99
CA THR A 49 -17.06 -12.09 -15.20
C THR A 49 -15.99 -11.37 -16.00
N ASN A 50 -15.85 -11.77 -17.26
CA ASN A 50 -15.09 -11.01 -18.25
C ASN A 50 -16.05 -10.21 -19.16
N ASP A 51 -17.33 -10.09 -18.79
CA ASP A 51 -18.32 -9.41 -19.62
C ASP A 51 -18.12 -7.88 -19.54
N VAL A 52 -17.62 -7.32 -20.63
CA VAL A 52 -17.39 -5.89 -20.80
C VAL A 52 -18.69 -5.09 -20.60
N GLU A 53 -19.84 -5.58 -21.06
CA GLU A 53 -21.12 -4.88 -20.93
C GLU A 53 -21.65 -4.92 -19.50
N GLU A 54 -21.40 -6.01 -18.76
CA GLU A 54 -21.71 -6.08 -17.33
C GLU A 54 -20.90 -5.03 -16.54
N ILE A 55 -19.59 -4.92 -16.81
CA ILE A 55 -18.75 -3.92 -16.14
C ILE A 55 -19.18 -2.49 -16.52
N ILE A 56 -19.51 -2.24 -17.79
CA ILE A 56 -20.06 -0.95 -18.22
C ILE A 56 -21.36 -0.63 -17.47
N LYS A 57 -22.26 -1.61 -17.31
CA LYS A 57 -23.51 -1.44 -16.55
C LYS A 57 -23.23 -1.06 -15.09
N LYS A 58 -22.31 -1.76 -14.42
CA LYS A 58 -21.91 -1.44 -13.03
C LYS A 58 -21.25 -0.07 -12.93
N SER A 59 -20.37 0.25 -13.87
CA SER A 59 -19.71 1.55 -13.98
C SER A 59 -20.70 2.71 -14.17
N LYS A 60 -21.78 2.52 -14.94
CA LYS A 60 -22.87 3.50 -15.07
C LYS A 60 -23.74 3.62 -13.83
N ALA A 61 -23.90 2.53 -13.07
CA ALA A 61 -24.66 2.50 -11.83
C ALA A 61 -23.86 3.01 -10.62
N PHE A 62 -22.55 3.26 -10.77
CA PHE A 62 -21.72 3.81 -9.70
C PHE A 62 -22.26 5.19 -9.27
N PRO A 63 -22.50 5.43 -7.97
CA PRO A 63 -23.28 6.60 -7.52
C PRO A 63 -22.54 7.93 -7.66
N ILE A 64 -21.21 7.91 -7.79
CA ILE A 64 -20.42 9.12 -7.98
C ILE A 64 -20.09 9.29 -9.47
N PRO A 65 -20.41 10.45 -10.08
CA PRO A 65 -20.11 10.68 -11.48
C PRO A 65 -18.61 10.62 -11.78
N PHE A 66 -18.25 9.96 -12.88
CA PHE A 66 -16.89 10.02 -13.42
C PHE A 66 -16.65 11.40 -14.07
N PRO A 67 -15.64 12.18 -13.62
CA PRO A 67 -15.27 13.46 -14.23
C PRO A 67 -14.94 13.38 -15.71
N ILE A 68 -14.35 12.26 -16.15
CA ILE A 68 -14.02 12.02 -17.56
C ILE A 68 -14.57 10.68 -18.01
N GLN A 69 -14.71 10.52 -19.33
CA GLN A 69 -15.27 9.32 -19.93
C GLN A 69 -14.26 8.54 -20.78
N THR A 70 -13.14 9.18 -21.16
CA THR A 70 -12.22 8.71 -22.21
C THR A 70 -11.51 7.40 -21.88
N VAL A 71 -11.26 7.13 -20.61
CA VAL A 71 -10.62 5.90 -20.11
C VAL A 71 -11.60 4.77 -19.77
N ARG A 72 -12.91 5.04 -19.78
CA ARG A 72 -13.91 4.04 -19.39
C ARG A 72 -14.09 3.00 -20.49
N LEU A 73 -14.39 1.76 -20.11
CA LEU A 73 -14.67 0.64 -21.01
C LEU A 73 -15.71 1.00 -22.08
N GLU A 74 -16.75 1.78 -21.73
CA GLU A 74 -17.76 2.24 -22.67
C GLU A 74 -17.18 3.04 -23.85
N LYS A 75 -16.15 3.86 -23.60
CA LYS A 75 -15.47 4.63 -24.65
C LYS A 75 -14.31 3.86 -25.27
N LEU A 76 -13.64 3.01 -24.51
CA LEU A 76 -12.53 2.19 -25.01
C LEU A 76 -12.98 1.07 -25.94
N LYS A 77 -14.17 0.48 -25.76
CA LYS A 77 -14.67 -0.61 -26.63
C LYS A 77 -14.83 -0.23 -28.10
N VAL A 78 -14.89 1.07 -28.39
CA VAL A 78 -14.95 1.60 -29.76
C VAL A 78 -13.56 1.76 -30.40
N ARG A 79 -12.50 1.72 -29.59
CA ARG A 79 -11.09 1.98 -30.01
C ARG A 79 -10.16 0.79 -29.80
N ARG A 80 -10.55 -0.16 -28.96
CA ARG A 80 -9.76 -1.31 -28.55
C ARG A 80 -10.55 -2.59 -28.77
N SER A 81 -9.85 -3.69 -29.00
CA SER A 81 -10.50 -4.98 -29.17
C SER A 81 -11.18 -5.40 -27.86
N ILE A 82 -12.35 -6.04 -27.99
CA ILE A 82 -13.10 -6.54 -26.84
C ILE A 82 -12.24 -7.53 -26.02
N GLU A 83 -11.51 -8.43 -26.67
CA GLU A 83 -10.65 -9.42 -25.98
C GLU A 83 -9.58 -8.77 -25.10
N LYS A 84 -9.04 -7.62 -25.51
CA LYS A 84 -8.08 -6.86 -24.72
C LYS A 84 -8.74 -6.27 -23.47
N LEU A 85 -9.94 -5.72 -23.61
CA LEU A 85 -10.70 -5.20 -22.48
C LEU A 85 -11.11 -6.32 -21.50
N LYS A 86 -11.49 -7.49 -22.02
CA LYS A 86 -11.73 -8.69 -21.20
C LYS A 86 -10.49 -9.08 -20.41
N LYS A 87 -9.31 -9.10 -21.06
CA LYS A 87 -8.02 -9.36 -20.40
C LYS A 87 -7.79 -8.37 -19.26
N ASN A 88 -8.01 -7.08 -19.48
CA ASN A 88 -7.81 -6.05 -18.46
C ASN A 88 -8.72 -6.29 -17.23
N ILE A 89 -9.99 -6.60 -17.44
CA ILE A 89 -10.96 -6.89 -16.37
C ILE A 89 -10.49 -8.05 -15.48
N VAL A 90 -10.28 -9.25 -16.07
CA VAL A 90 -9.96 -10.48 -15.29
C VAL A 90 -8.53 -10.48 -14.76
N SER A 91 -7.63 -9.72 -15.38
CA SER A 91 -6.26 -9.63 -14.91
C SER A 91 -6.12 -8.78 -13.65
N THR A 92 -7.18 -8.07 -13.23
CA THR A 92 -7.15 -7.16 -12.09
C THR A 92 -7.52 -7.87 -10.79
N TYR A 93 -6.65 -7.80 -9.77
CA TYR A 93 -6.87 -8.44 -8.48
C TYR A 93 -6.28 -7.64 -7.31
N PRO A 94 -6.78 -7.84 -6.07
CA PRO A 94 -6.12 -7.36 -4.87
C PRO A 94 -4.79 -8.08 -4.67
N LEU A 95 -3.80 -7.37 -4.15
CA LEU A 95 -2.44 -7.86 -3.97
C LEU A 95 -1.92 -7.45 -2.59
N ILE A 96 -1.41 -8.42 -1.83
CA ILE A 96 -0.81 -8.22 -0.52
C ILE A 96 0.56 -8.89 -0.44
N HIS A 97 1.43 -8.39 0.43
CA HIS A 97 2.65 -9.09 0.81
C HIS A 97 2.34 -10.22 1.80
N GLU A 98 3.06 -11.34 1.76
CA GLU A 98 2.84 -12.49 2.67
C GLU A 98 2.83 -12.12 4.17
N ARG A 99 3.58 -11.08 4.55
CA ARG A 99 3.63 -10.58 5.93
C ARG A 99 2.33 -9.90 6.37
N VAL A 100 1.62 -9.31 5.41
CA VAL A 100 0.34 -8.61 5.65
C VAL A 100 -0.77 -9.63 5.92
N LEU A 101 -0.67 -10.85 5.38
CA LEU A 101 -1.59 -11.93 5.72
C LEU A 101 -1.56 -12.26 7.23
N LEU A 102 -0.35 -12.35 7.80
CA LEU A 102 -0.18 -12.56 9.25
C LEU A 102 -0.76 -11.40 10.05
N LEU A 103 -0.46 -10.16 9.62
CA LEU A 103 -0.98 -8.96 10.26
C LEU A 103 -2.51 -8.92 10.26
N ILE A 104 -3.17 -9.26 9.15
CA ILE A 104 -4.63 -9.34 9.08
C ILE A 104 -5.17 -10.36 10.07
N THR A 105 -4.52 -11.52 10.18
CA THR A 105 -4.92 -12.58 11.12
C THR A 105 -4.81 -12.09 12.56
N HIS A 106 -3.70 -11.48 12.93
CA HIS A 106 -3.49 -10.91 14.26
C HIS A 106 -4.46 -9.75 14.54
N PHE A 107 -4.74 -8.91 13.55
CA PHE A 107 -5.69 -7.81 13.64
C PHE A 107 -7.10 -8.30 13.98
N LEU A 108 -7.60 -9.32 13.27
CA LEU A 108 -8.92 -9.87 13.51
C LEU A 108 -9.03 -10.50 14.91
N ILE A 109 -8.00 -11.24 15.35
CA ILE A 109 -7.94 -11.79 16.70
C ILE A 109 -7.95 -10.67 17.74
N TYR A 110 -7.09 -9.66 17.57
CA TYR A 110 -7.03 -8.50 18.46
C TYR A 110 -8.38 -7.79 18.55
N LYS A 111 -9.04 -7.55 17.41
CA LYS A 111 -10.33 -6.84 17.38
C LYS A 111 -11.48 -7.62 18.02
N ARG A 112 -11.49 -8.96 17.90
CA ARG A 112 -12.46 -9.81 18.58
C ARG A 112 -12.28 -9.80 20.10
N GLU A 113 -11.04 -9.71 20.57
CA GLU A 113 -10.74 -9.74 22.01
C GLU A 113 -10.83 -8.36 22.68
N TYR A 114 -10.25 -7.33 22.06
CA TYR A 114 -10.03 -6.00 22.66
C TYR A 114 -10.82 -4.88 22.00
N GLY A 115 -11.51 -5.13 20.87
CA GLY A 115 -12.32 -4.12 20.19
C GLY A 115 -13.51 -3.61 21.02
N SER A 116 -14.12 -2.52 20.56
CA SER A 116 -15.40 -2.07 21.12
C SER A 116 -16.50 -3.11 20.90
N SER A 117 -17.67 -2.98 21.53
CA SER A 117 -18.80 -3.87 21.26
C SER A 117 -19.25 -3.82 19.80
N ILE A 118 -19.12 -2.67 19.14
CA ILE A 118 -19.43 -2.48 17.71
C ILE A 118 -18.43 -3.25 16.84
N GLU A 119 -17.14 -3.15 17.15
CA GLU A 119 -16.09 -3.85 16.43
C GLU A 119 -16.19 -5.37 16.63
N LYS A 120 -16.37 -5.82 17.87
CA LYS A 120 -16.53 -7.24 18.19
C LYS A 120 -17.69 -7.86 17.42
N GLU A 121 -18.83 -7.17 17.36
CA GLU A 121 -19.99 -7.64 16.59
C GLU A 121 -19.69 -7.73 15.09
N LEU A 122 -18.97 -6.76 14.54
CA LEU A 122 -18.57 -6.76 13.13
C LEU A 122 -17.60 -7.90 12.79
N TYR A 123 -16.60 -8.14 13.64
CA TYR A 123 -15.50 -9.07 13.33
C TYR A 123 -15.72 -10.50 13.81
N LYS A 124 -16.77 -10.78 14.59
CA LYS A 124 -17.01 -12.07 15.24
C LYS A 124 -16.79 -13.28 14.33
N ASP A 125 -17.32 -13.23 13.10
CA ASP A 125 -17.27 -14.31 12.11
C ASP A 125 -16.48 -13.93 10.85
N MET A 126 -15.78 -12.79 10.84
CA MET A 126 -15.14 -12.26 9.63
C MET A 126 -13.82 -12.97 9.30
N GLY A 127 -13.75 -13.64 8.14
CA GLY A 127 -12.52 -14.23 7.62
C GLY A 127 -11.58 -13.22 6.93
N VAL A 128 -10.36 -13.65 6.61
CA VAL A 128 -9.33 -12.83 5.92
C VAL A 128 -9.85 -12.27 4.59
N SER A 129 -10.47 -13.13 3.76
CA SER A 129 -11.02 -12.71 2.46
C SER A 129 -12.10 -11.64 2.63
N GLN A 130 -13.05 -11.86 3.53
CA GLN A 130 -14.13 -10.92 3.85
C GLN A 130 -13.59 -9.59 4.38
N PHE A 131 -12.53 -9.64 5.19
CA PHE A 131 -11.87 -8.43 5.67
C PHE A 131 -11.20 -7.65 4.54
N ILE A 132 -10.50 -8.31 3.61
CA ILE A 132 -9.92 -7.64 2.43
C ILE A 132 -11.03 -7.01 1.57
N ASP A 133 -12.14 -7.72 1.38
CA ASP A 133 -13.34 -7.20 0.71
C ASP A 133 -13.83 -5.91 1.35
N ARG A 134 -13.88 -5.88 2.68
CA ARG A 134 -14.23 -4.69 3.46
C ARG A 134 -13.22 -3.57 3.27
N LEU A 135 -11.92 -3.83 3.36
CA LEU A 135 -10.85 -2.85 3.15
C LEU A 135 -10.88 -2.21 1.75
N LEU A 136 -11.39 -2.92 0.75
CA LEU A 136 -11.56 -2.41 -0.62
C LEU A 136 -12.88 -1.64 -0.81
N LYS A 137 -13.98 -2.12 -0.24
CA LYS A 137 -15.34 -1.62 -0.50
C LYS A 137 -15.80 -0.49 0.41
N LYS A 138 -15.25 -0.39 1.63
CA LYS A 138 -15.68 0.58 2.66
C LYS A 138 -14.77 1.81 2.77
N ARG A 139 -13.88 2.01 1.80
CA ARG A 139 -13.11 3.25 1.68
C ARG A 139 -14.06 4.42 1.41
N ALA A 140 -13.66 5.63 1.83
CA ALA A 140 -14.28 6.82 1.28
C ALA A 140 -14.04 6.88 -0.24
N VAL A 141 -14.86 7.64 -0.97
CA VAL A 141 -14.59 7.94 -2.39
C VAL A 141 -13.37 8.86 -2.50
N THR A 142 -13.30 9.83 -1.60
CA THR A 142 -12.17 10.74 -1.45
C THR A 142 -11.84 10.86 0.03
N PHE A 143 -10.54 10.89 0.35
CA PHE A 143 -10.04 11.10 1.72
C PHE A 143 -8.67 11.79 1.65
N MET A 144 -8.55 13.01 2.19
CA MET A 144 -7.31 13.78 2.06
C MET A 144 -7.07 14.79 3.18
N GLY A 145 -5.81 15.22 3.27
CA GLY A 145 -5.37 16.29 4.18
C GLY A 145 -5.28 15.85 5.64
N ALA A 146 -4.87 16.79 6.49
CA ALA A 146 -4.71 16.59 7.94
C ALA A 146 -6.04 16.66 8.72
N ALA A 147 -7.05 17.30 8.12
CA ALA A 147 -8.40 17.40 8.67
C ALA A 147 -9.32 16.28 8.16
N ASP A 148 -8.78 15.25 7.51
CA ASP A 148 -9.54 14.10 7.00
C ASP A 148 -10.75 14.53 6.15
N SER A 149 -10.55 15.43 5.19
CA SER A 149 -11.63 15.84 4.29
C SER A 149 -12.08 14.66 3.44
N TYR A 150 -13.38 14.40 3.40
CA TYR A 150 -13.92 13.19 2.81
C TYR A 150 -15.13 13.40 1.90
N LEU A 151 -15.33 12.45 0.99
CA LEU A 151 -16.58 12.18 0.26
C LEU A 151 -16.91 10.70 0.42
N LEU A 152 -18.10 10.38 0.93
CA LEU A 152 -18.57 9.00 1.05
C LEU A 152 -19.29 8.54 -0.23
N LEU A 153 -19.46 7.22 -0.38
CA LEU A 153 -20.16 6.62 -1.51
C LEU A 153 -21.64 7.04 -1.59
N SER A 154 -22.23 7.34 -0.43
CA SER A 154 -23.59 7.87 -0.29
C SER A 154 -23.73 9.34 -0.72
N GLY A 155 -22.61 10.05 -0.93
CA GLY A 155 -22.57 11.44 -1.39
C GLY A 155 -22.30 12.46 -0.28
N GLU A 156 -22.41 12.08 0.99
CA GLU A 156 -22.07 12.96 2.11
C GLU A 156 -20.60 13.38 2.07
N LYS A 157 -20.38 14.66 2.37
CA LYS A 157 -19.06 15.28 2.46
C LYS A 157 -18.87 15.85 3.85
N GLY A 158 -17.63 15.87 4.29
CA GLY A 158 -17.28 16.48 5.56
C GLY A 158 -15.78 16.50 5.77
N SER A 159 -15.39 16.82 6.99
CA SER A 159 -14.03 16.78 7.48
C SER A 159 -14.07 16.45 8.96
N ASP A 160 -13.00 15.84 9.46
CA ASP A 160 -12.80 15.49 10.86
C ASP A 160 -13.79 14.43 11.39
N GLY A 161 -13.60 13.99 12.64
CA GLY A 161 -14.50 13.07 13.34
C GLY A 161 -14.28 11.59 13.02
N TRP A 162 -13.32 11.27 12.14
CA TRP A 162 -13.03 9.91 11.71
C TRP A 162 -12.48 9.02 12.84
N GLU A 163 -11.87 9.61 13.87
CA GLU A 163 -11.38 8.92 15.07
C GLU A 163 -12.49 8.23 15.86
N SER A 164 -13.74 8.66 15.70
CA SER A 164 -14.87 8.07 16.40
C SER A 164 -15.37 6.77 15.77
N VAL A 165 -15.03 6.49 14.50
CA VAL A 165 -15.52 5.33 13.73
C VAL A 165 -15.09 4.03 14.40
N GLY A 166 -16.06 3.18 14.73
CA GLY A 166 -15.81 1.91 15.44
C GLY A 166 -15.78 2.04 16.97
N THR A 167 -15.91 3.25 17.52
CA THR A 167 -16.08 3.47 18.96
C THR A 167 -17.55 3.64 19.32
N MET A 168 -17.88 3.62 20.62
CA MET A 168 -19.23 3.95 21.12
C MET A 168 -19.66 5.40 20.81
N ASN A 169 -18.71 6.26 20.43
CA ASN A 169 -18.95 7.66 20.10
C ASN A 169 -19.12 7.90 18.59
N GLN A 170 -19.12 6.85 17.75
CA GLN A 170 -19.34 6.99 16.32
C GLN A 170 -20.69 7.69 16.04
N LYS A 171 -20.74 8.51 14.99
CA LYS A 171 -21.92 9.28 14.60
C LYS A 171 -22.12 9.23 13.10
N ALA A 172 -23.36 9.17 12.65
CA ALA A 172 -23.68 9.25 11.22
C ALA A 172 -23.12 10.57 10.61
N PRO A 173 -22.59 10.52 9.37
CA PRO A 173 -22.54 9.36 8.47
C PRO A 173 -21.33 8.43 8.71
N LEU A 174 -20.43 8.79 9.63
CA LEU A 174 -19.20 8.07 9.96
C LEU A 174 -19.46 6.92 10.94
N LEU A 175 -20.07 5.85 10.42
CA LEU A 175 -20.34 4.61 11.15
C LEU A 175 -19.44 3.49 10.61
N LEU A 176 -18.96 2.60 11.50
CA LEU A 176 -18.09 1.48 11.11
C LEU A 176 -18.74 0.58 10.04
N GLU A 177 -20.06 0.41 10.05
CA GLU A 177 -20.74 -0.33 8.99
C GLU A 177 -20.61 0.32 7.59
N ASN A 178 -20.40 1.64 7.54
CA ASN A 178 -20.40 2.44 6.31
C ASN A 178 -18.99 2.77 5.81
N CYS A 179 -18.04 2.97 6.72
CA CYS A 179 -16.66 3.34 6.37
C CYS A 179 -15.61 2.57 7.20
N LEU A 180 -14.35 2.65 6.76
CA LEU A 180 -13.22 2.11 7.51
C LEU A 180 -12.95 2.92 8.79
N SER A 181 -12.60 2.25 9.88
CA SER A 181 -11.98 2.92 11.03
C SER A 181 -10.51 3.28 10.75
N TYR A 182 -9.89 4.08 11.61
CA TYR A 182 -8.45 4.37 11.54
C TYR A 182 -7.59 3.11 11.66
N ASP A 183 -8.02 2.16 12.49
CA ASP A 183 -7.31 0.90 12.69
C ASP A 183 -7.36 0.03 11.42
N GLU A 184 -8.51 0.01 10.73
CA GLU A 184 -8.66 -0.66 9.43
C GLU A 184 -7.89 0.05 8.32
N MET A 185 -7.88 1.38 8.32
CA MET A 185 -7.15 2.20 7.35
C MET A 185 -5.66 1.87 7.36
N LYS A 186 -5.09 1.62 8.55
CA LYS A 186 -3.68 1.25 8.71
C LYS A 186 -3.34 -0.07 8.02
N VAL A 187 -4.23 -1.06 8.08
CA VAL A 187 -4.08 -2.33 7.34
C VAL A 187 -4.40 -2.14 5.85
N SER A 188 -5.43 -1.34 5.51
CA SER A 188 -5.80 -1.00 4.13
C SER A 188 -4.65 -0.37 3.34
N ALA A 189 -3.77 0.38 4.01
CA ALA A 189 -2.57 0.96 3.41
C ALA A 189 -1.52 -0.08 2.95
N LEU A 190 -1.73 -1.36 3.27
CA LEU A 190 -0.89 -2.49 2.86
C LEU A 190 -1.61 -3.42 1.87
N VAL A 191 -2.80 -3.03 1.39
CA VAL A 191 -3.61 -3.75 0.39
C VAL A 191 -3.62 -2.98 -0.92
N TYR A 192 -2.98 -3.56 -1.94
CA TYR A 192 -2.83 -2.96 -3.26
C TYR A 192 -3.79 -3.60 -4.26
N VAL A 193 -3.90 -3.00 -5.45
CA VAL A 193 -4.61 -3.59 -6.60
C VAL A 193 -3.72 -3.49 -7.82
N SER A 194 -3.59 -4.60 -8.55
CA SER A 194 -2.78 -4.71 -9.77
C SER A 194 -3.63 -5.25 -10.91
N GLY A 195 -3.48 -4.70 -12.12
CA GLY A 195 -4.16 -5.17 -13.32
C GLY A 195 -3.51 -4.66 -14.61
N HIS A 196 -3.83 -5.30 -15.73
CA HIS A 196 -3.53 -4.69 -17.03
C HIS A 196 -4.46 -3.50 -17.29
N THR A 197 -3.94 -2.50 -17.98
CA THR A 197 -4.68 -1.30 -18.35
C THR A 197 -4.35 -0.87 -19.77
N GLU A 198 -5.32 -0.20 -20.40
CA GLU A 198 -5.07 0.68 -21.52
C GLU A 198 -4.49 2.01 -21.05
N CYS A 199 -3.49 2.50 -21.77
CA CYS A 199 -3.02 3.88 -21.68
C CYS A 199 -3.57 4.68 -22.85
N ILE A 200 -4.18 5.84 -22.57
CA ILE A 200 -4.71 6.74 -23.60
C ILE A 200 -3.81 7.96 -23.89
N ASN A 201 -2.79 8.18 -23.06
CA ASN A 201 -1.77 9.21 -23.20
C ASN A 201 -0.50 8.81 -22.42
N ALA A 202 0.51 9.69 -22.37
CA ALA A 202 1.78 9.38 -21.74
C ALA A 202 1.75 9.44 -20.20
N GLY A 203 0.61 9.77 -19.58
CA GLY A 203 0.42 9.77 -18.13
C GLY A 203 0.92 11.04 -17.44
N GLU A 204 1.04 12.15 -18.17
CA GLU A 204 1.53 13.43 -17.62
C GLU A 204 0.65 13.90 -16.46
N ARG A 205 1.24 14.59 -15.48
CA ARG A 205 0.51 15.13 -14.30
C ARG A 205 -0.76 15.92 -14.66
N ARG A 206 -0.74 16.61 -15.80
CA ARG A 206 -1.84 17.46 -16.28
C ARG A 206 -2.54 16.90 -17.53
N ASN A 207 -2.49 15.59 -17.75
CA ASN A 207 -3.02 14.96 -18.98
C ASN A 207 -4.54 15.15 -19.16
N SER A 208 -5.29 15.36 -18.07
CA SER A 208 -6.71 15.74 -18.08
C SER A 208 -7.63 14.80 -18.89
N GLY A 209 -7.23 13.56 -19.11
CA GLY A 209 -8.03 12.60 -19.87
C GLY A 209 -7.97 12.77 -21.38
N ILE A 210 -7.07 13.61 -21.88
CA ILE A 210 -6.91 13.89 -23.31
C ILE A 210 -6.25 12.68 -23.97
N VAL A 211 -6.87 12.17 -25.02
CA VAL A 211 -6.36 11.02 -25.78
C VAL A 211 -5.23 11.49 -26.69
N ARG A 212 -4.04 10.89 -26.54
CA ARG A 212 -2.83 11.13 -27.34
C ARG A 212 -2.03 9.85 -27.43
N GLU A 213 -2.14 9.13 -28.54
CA GLU A 213 -1.55 7.79 -28.68
C GLU A 213 -0.17 7.79 -29.36
N ASP A 214 0.36 8.97 -29.67
CA ASP A 214 1.67 9.14 -30.26
C ASP A 214 2.76 8.89 -29.22
N ASN A 215 3.70 7.98 -29.53
CA ASN A 215 4.87 7.69 -28.70
C ASN A 215 4.53 7.28 -27.25
N ILE A 216 3.45 6.50 -27.07
CA ILE A 216 3.10 5.86 -25.79
C ILE A 216 3.20 4.34 -25.88
N GLU A 217 3.37 3.68 -24.73
CA GLU A 217 2.92 2.30 -24.56
C GLU A 217 1.41 2.32 -24.37
N THR A 218 0.68 1.66 -25.26
CA THR A 218 -0.79 1.58 -25.14
C THR A 218 -1.25 0.55 -24.12
N GLU A 219 -0.33 -0.32 -23.69
CA GLU A 219 -0.54 -1.42 -22.75
C GLU A 219 0.44 -1.33 -21.61
N ALA A 220 -0.05 -1.50 -20.39
CA ALA A 220 0.78 -1.60 -19.20
C ALA A 220 0.11 -2.52 -18.17
N VAL A 221 0.91 -2.97 -17.21
CA VAL A 221 0.39 -3.34 -15.89
C VAL A 221 0.46 -2.10 -15.01
N ILE A 222 -0.59 -1.83 -14.24
CA ILE A 222 -0.61 -0.72 -13.29
C ILE A 222 -0.94 -1.24 -11.88
N ILE A 223 -0.21 -0.75 -10.89
CA ILE A 223 -0.33 -1.15 -9.48
C ILE A 223 -0.65 0.10 -8.64
N GLY A 224 -1.77 0.08 -7.92
CA GLY A 224 -2.09 1.13 -6.94
C GLY A 224 -1.35 0.89 -5.64
N THR A 225 -0.30 1.66 -5.38
CA THR A 225 0.55 1.50 -4.20
C THR A 225 0.29 2.61 -3.19
N ILE A 226 0.19 2.24 -1.92
CA ILE A 226 -0.16 3.16 -0.84
C ILE A 226 1.07 3.41 0.02
N GLY A 227 1.55 4.66 -0.02
CA GLY A 227 2.68 5.11 0.78
C GLY A 227 2.32 5.37 2.25
N PRO A 228 3.32 5.58 3.10
CA PRO A 228 3.09 6.00 4.48
C PRO A 228 2.39 7.37 4.56
N ARG A 229 1.56 7.58 5.58
CA ARG A 229 0.81 8.82 5.84
C ARG A 229 1.22 9.45 7.18
N PHE A 230 1.78 10.66 7.10
CA PHE A 230 2.15 11.48 8.27
C PHE A 230 1.30 12.75 8.45
N GLN A 231 0.10 12.79 7.85
CA GLN A 231 -0.77 13.98 7.86
C GLN A 231 -1.55 14.17 9.17
N ARG A 232 -1.70 13.11 9.97
CA ARG A 232 -2.43 13.13 11.25
C ARG A 232 -1.53 12.53 12.33
N GLU A 233 -1.23 13.31 13.36
CA GLU A 233 -0.47 12.83 14.52
C GLU A 233 -1.20 11.70 15.24
N ASN A 234 -0.46 10.80 15.89
CA ASN A 234 -1.03 9.70 16.67
C ASN A 234 -1.89 8.71 15.88
N ARG A 235 -1.79 8.72 14.55
CA ARG A 235 -2.54 7.85 13.64
C ARG A 235 -1.66 7.33 12.52
N MET A 236 -2.06 6.19 11.95
CA MET A 236 -1.44 5.62 10.75
C MET A 236 0.06 5.37 10.99
N ASP A 237 0.92 5.71 10.04
CA ASP A 237 2.35 5.47 10.12
C ASP A 237 3.04 6.35 11.19
N CYS A 238 2.40 7.42 11.68
CA CYS A 238 2.92 8.18 12.84
C CYS A 238 3.04 7.31 14.09
N GLU A 239 2.09 6.38 14.30
CA GLU A 239 2.08 5.55 15.51
C GLU A 239 3.28 4.60 15.61
N ASP A 240 3.89 4.24 14.48
CA ASP A 240 4.98 3.25 14.42
C ASP A 240 6.34 3.85 14.07
N ILE A 241 6.36 4.96 13.31
CA ILE A 241 7.59 5.56 12.78
C ILE A 241 8.01 6.81 13.55
N LEU A 242 7.04 7.61 14.03
CA LEU A 242 7.33 8.78 14.84
C LEU A 242 7.35 8.37 16.32
N ILE A 243 8.38 8.82 17.01
CA ILE A 243 8.55 8.64 18.45
C ILE A 243 8.50 10.02 19.09
N THR A 244 7.44 10.30 19.83
CA THR A 244 7.22 11.61 20.48
C THR A 244 6.95 11.47 21.97
N ALA A 245 7.23 12.53 22.72
CA ALA A 245 7.04 12.55 24.17
C ALA A 245 5.55 12.41 24.56
N GLU A 246 4.63 12.86 23.70
CA GLU A 246 3.19 12.80 23.95
C GLU A 246 2.56 11.46 23.53
N GLN A 247 3.07 10.86 22.45
CA GLN A 247 2.53 9.62 21.87
C GLN A 247 3.14 8.39 22.55
N ASN A 248 4.47 8.33 22.65
CA ASN A 248 5.21 7.13 23.03
C ASN A 248 5.39 7.06 24.55
N VAL A 249 4.28 6.83 25.26
CA VAL A 249 4.23 6.70 26.72
C VAL A 249 3.56 5.39 27.14
N PRO A 250 3.84 4.86 28.35
CA PRO A 250 3.23 3.64 28.86
C PRO A 250 1.70 3.66 28.82
N GLU A 251 1.09 4.81 29.11
CA GLU A 251 -0.36 4.98 29.11
C GLU A 251 -0.97 4.79 27.71
N GLN A 252 -0.20 5.00 26.64
CA GLN A 252 -0.62 4.72 25.26
C GLN A 252 -0.22 3.32 24.78
N GLY A 253 0.37 2.50 25.65
CA GLY A 253 0.75 1.11 25.39
C GLY A 253 2.18 0.93 24.84
N TYR A 254 2.97 2.00 24.75
CA TYR A 254 4.38 1.92 24.35
C TYR A 254 5.27 1.50 25.53
N GLY A 255 6.44 0.93 25.25
CA GLY A 255 7.38 0.41 26.25
C GLY A 255 7.26 -1.10 26.49
N GLU A 256 8.14 -1.61 27.34
CA GLU A 256 8.23 -3.03 27.65
C GLU A 256 7.37 -3.44 28.86
N GLU A 257 6.56 -4.48 28.67
CA GLU A 257 6.47 -5.60 29.63
C GLU A 257 6.91 -6.84 28.84
N VAL A 258 8.20 -7.20 28.91
CA VAL A 258 8.78 -8.31 28.12
C VAL A 258 7.97 -9.57 28.36
N THR A 259 7.44 -10.15 27.29
CA THR A 259 7.17 -11.59 27.27
C THR A 259 8.05 -12.22 26.20
N PRO A 260 8.83 -13.26 26.54
CA PRO A 260 9.73 -13.95 25.59
C PRO A 260 8.99 -14.81 24.55
N THR A 261 7.71 -14.51 24.29
CA THR A 261 6.79 -15.31 23.46
C THR A 261 6.10 -14.44 22.42
N THR A 262 5.74 -15.02 21.28
CA THR A 262 5.02 -14.35 20.17
C THR A 262 3.73 -13.65 20.65
N CYS A 263 3.32 -12.55 19.99
CA CYS A 263 2.13 -11.77 20.35
C CYS A 263 0.89 -12.66 20.51
N LEU A 264 0.76 -13.70 19.69
CA LEU A 264 -0.36 -14.65 19.76
C LEU A 264 -0.45 -15.43 21.09
N ASN A 265 0.69 -15.84 21.65
CA ASN A 265 0.73 -16.55 22.95
C ASN A 265 0.39 -15.60 24.11
N VAL A 266 0.80 -14.35 23.98
CA VAL A 266 0.54 -13.28 24.94
C VAL A 266 -0.93 -12.85 24.92
N LEU A 267 -1.52 -12.73 23.72
CA LEU A 267 -2.92 -12.39 23.49
C LEU A 267 -3.89 -13.37 24.18
N LYS A 268 -3.52 -14.65 24.29
CA LYS A 268 -4.38 -15.70 24.86
C LYS A 268 -4.21 -15.90 26.38
N ASN A 269 -3.00 -15.77 26.93
CA ASN A 269 -2.67 -16.41 28.21
C ASN A 269 -2.16 -15.50 29.34
N THR A 270 -1.75 -14.25 29.07
CA THR A 270 -0.89 -13.52 30.03
C THR A 270 -1.55 -12.32 30.72
N TYR A 271 -2.50 -11.63 30.08
CA TYR A 271 -2.99 -10.34 30.59
C TYR A 271 -4.38 -10.38 31.23
N VAL A 272 -4.53 -9.59 32.31
CA VAL A 272 -5.83 -9.20 32.86
C VAL A 272 -6.52 -8.30 31.85
N ARG A 273 -7.68 -8.73 31.37
CA ARG A 273 -8.43 -8.06 30.29
C ARG A 273 -8.89 -6.67 30.73
N ASN A 274 -8.20 -5.62 30.29
CA ASN A 274 -8.57 -4.23 30.51
C ASN A 274 -8.07 -3.31 29.38
N SER A 275 -8.47 -2.04 29.39
CA SER A 275 -8.10 -1.05 28.35
C SER A 275 -6.60 -0.80 28.23
N SER A 276 -5.85 -0.91 29.33
CA SER A 276 -4.39 -0.76 29.32
C SER A 276 -3.71 -1.92 28.59
N SER A 277 -4.15 -3.16 28.87
CA SER A 277 -3.67 -4.35 28.15
C SER A 277 -3.98 -4.31 26.65
N GLY A 278 -5.14 -3.77 26.25
CA GLY A 278 -5.51 -3.62 24.83
C GLY A 278 -4.56 -2.68 24.08
N ARG A 279 -4.28 -1.49 24.62
CA ARG A 279 -3.35 -0.53 23.99
C ARG A 279 -1.94 -1.10 23.84
N HIS A 280 -1.44 -1.79 24.87
CA HIS A 280 -0.15 -2.48 24.79
C HIS A 280 -0.15 -3.55 23.70
N MET A 281 -1.19 -4.38 23.64
CA MET A 281 -1.29 -5.46 22.65
C MET A 281 -1.39 -4.94 21.20
N TRP A 282 -2.04 -3.79 21.00
CA TRP A 282 -2.03 -3.07 19.72
C TRP A 282 -0.60 -2.70 19.30
N ARG A 283 0.20 -2.14 20.22
CA ARG A 283 1.60 -1.77 19.95
C ARG A 283 2.48 -3.00 19.70
N GLN A 284 2.31 -4.07 20.47
CA GLN A 284 3.04 -5.34 20.27
C GLN A 284 2.77 -5.96 18.90
N MET A 285 1.51 -5.97 18.43
CA MET A 285 1.17 -6.50 17.10
C MET A 285 1.93 -5.78 15.97
N TRP A 286 2.00 -4.45 16.02
CA TRP A 286 2.72 -3.66 15.00
C TRP A 286 4.24 -3.76 15.17
N ALA A 287 4.74 -3.80 16.41
CA ALA A 287 6.14 -4.03 16.72
C ALA A 287 6.63 -5.40 16.18
N GLU A 288 5.82 -6.45 16.32
CA GLU A 288 6.09 -7.77 15.75
C GLU A 288 6.06 -7.76 14.21
N PHE A 289 5.07 -7.09 13.60
CA PHE A 289 5.00 -6.96 12.15
C PHE A 289 6.30 -6.35 11.57
N TYR A 290 6.81 -5.29 12.21
CA TYR A 290 8.07 -4.66 11.84
C TYR A 290 9.31 -5.34 12.45
N GLN A 291 9.16 -6.30 13.36
CA GLN A 291 10.26 -6.90 14.13
C GLN A 291 11.19 -5.83 14.73
N VAL A 292 10.61 -4.89 15.45
CA VAL A 292 11.32 -3.83 16.18
C VAL A 292 10.78 -3.75 17.61
N HIS A 293 11.54 -3.12 18.49
CA HIS A 293 11.09 -2.82 19.84
C HIS A 293 10.18 -1.57 19.86
N SER A 294 9.11 -1.60 20.67
CA SER A 294 8.17 -0.48 20.83
C SER A 294 8.61 0.43 21.97
N TYR A 295 9.54 1.35 21.70
CA TYR A 295 10.09 2.24 22.73
C TYR A 295 9.07 3.29 23.21
N THR A 296 9.10 3.56 24.52
CA THR A 296 8.70 4.89 25.02
C THR A 296 9.73 5.95 24.63
N TYR A 297 9.30 7.21 24.61
CA TYR A 297 10.20 8.33 24.35
C TYR A 297 11.30 8.44 25.43
N GLU A 298 10.94 8.25 26.70
CA GLU A 298 11.87 8.31 27.83
C GLU A 298 12.92 7.20 27.78
N GLU A 299 12.51 5.95 27.54
CA GLU A 299 13.44 4.83 27.33
C GLU A 299 14.42 5.16 26.20
N LEU A 300 13.91 5.50 25.02
CA LEU A 300 14.76 5.75 23.85
C LEU A 300 15.78 6.86 24.10
N THR A 301 15.34 7.98 24.67
CA THR A 301 16.19 9.14 24.93
C THR A 301 17.13 8.96 26.12
N GLY A 302 16.82 8.04 27.04
CA GLY A 302 17.71 7.63 28.12
C GLY A 302 18.81 6.67 27.67
N TYR A 303 18.53 5.79 26.70
CA TYR A 303 19.49 4.77 26.22
C TYR A 303 20.37 5.23 25.05
N ILE A 304 19.86 6.13 24.20
CA ILE A 304 20.51 6.45 22.92
C ILE A 304 20.90 7.91 22.88
N SER A 305 22.20 8.17 22.63
CA SER A 305 22.67 9.51 22.28
C SER A 305 22.19 9.87 20.88
N ILE A 306 20.98 10.44 20.80
CA ILE A 306 20.40 10.88 19.53
C ILE A 306 21.07 12.20 19.15
N SER A 307 22.06 12.10 18.27
CA SER A 307 22.90 13.23 17.90
C SER A 307 22.07 14.33 17.23
N ASN A 308 22.15 15.56 17.76
CA ASN A 308 21.70 16.79 17.09
C ASN A 308 22.65 17.10 15.93
N THR A 309 22.74 16.23 14.94
CA THR A 309 23.75 16.41 13.89
C THR A 309 23.29 17.47 12.91
N LYS A 310 24.01 18.60 12.90
CA LYS A 310 24.03 19.56 11.80
C LYS A 310 24.50 18.91 10.48
N ASP A 311 25.01 17.68 10.53
CA ASP A 311 25.37 16.87 9.37
C ASP A 311 24.13 16.41 8.60
N ALA A 312 23.96 16.98 7.41
CA ALA A 312 22.85 16.68 6.52
C ALA A 312 22.90 15.26 5.93
N GLN A 313 23.97 14.48 6.08
CA GLN A 313 23.98 13.08 5.65
C GLN A 313 23.41 12.14 6.70
N LYS A 314 23.62 12.45 8.00
CA LYS A 314 23.20 11.56 9.09
C LYS A 314 21.70 11.33 9.18
N LYS A 315 20.88 12.29 8.72
CA LYS A 315 19.43 12.11 8.58
C LYS A 315 19.03 10.91 7.70
N TYR A 316 19.94 10.44 6.84
CA TYR A 316 19.70 9.31 5.94
C TYR A 316 20.43 8.03 6.35
N THR A 317 21.35 8.08 7.31
CA THR A 317 22.18 6.92 7.70
C THR A 317 21.91 6.41 9.11
N ASP A 318 21.53 7.31 10.02
CA ASP A 318 21.24 6.96 11.40
C ASP A 318 19.83 6.36 11.51
N ARG A 319 19.62 5.44 12.46
CA ARG A 319 18.29 4.86 12.67
C ARG A 319 17.32 5.89 13.22
N TYR A 320 17.69 6.57 14.31
CA TYR A 320 16.84 7.54 14.98
C TYR A 320 17.28 8.96 14.64
N VAL A 321 16.39 9.76 14.06
CA VAL A 321 16.69 11.12 13.59
C VAL A 321 15.77 12.11 14.24
N LYS A 322 16.32 13.11 14.96
CA LYS A 322 15.52 14.24 15.46
C LYS A 322 15.03 15.08 14.29
N LEU A 323 13.72 15.33 14.27
CA LEU A 323 13.10 16.24 13.33
C LEU A 323 13.24 17.69 13.80
N SER A 324 12.96 18.64 12.91
CA SER A 324 12.97 20.07 13.24
C SER A 324 11.93 20.45 14.30
N ARG A 325 10.87 19.65 14.43
CA ARG A 325 9.87 19.81 15.48
C ARG A 325 10.43 19.28 16.81
N PRO A 326 10.34 20.05 17.91
CA PRO A 326 10.81 19.59 19.22
C PRO A 326 10.18 18.25 19.61
N HIS A 327 10.97 17.40 20.29
CA HIS A 327 10.53 16.10 20.80
C HIS A 327 9.99 15.12 19.74
N HIS A 328 10.32 15.30 18.46
CA HIS A 328 9.96 14.36 17.40
C HIS A 328 11.19 13.63 16.90
N ILE A 329 11.18 12.30 17.02
CA ILE A 329 12.20 11.40 16.50
C ILE A 329 11.59 10.53 15.41
N PHE A 330 12.32 10.36 14.31
CA PHE A 330 11.93 9.51 13.20
C PHE A 330 12.75 8.22 13.23
N ASP A 331 12.09 7.05 13.15
CA ASP A 331 12.75 5.75 13.03
C ASP A 331 12.88 5.32 11.55
N ASN A 332 14.07 5.51 10.99
CA ASN A 332 14.42 5.12 9.64
C ASN A 332 14.33 3.59 9.40
N GLU A 333 14.45 2.75 10.44
CA GLU A 333 14.33 1.29 10.28
C GLU A 333 12.88 0.88 10.02
N VAL A 334 11.93 1.43 10.78
CA VAL A 334 10.50 1.14 10.57
C VAL A 334 10.03 1.74 9.25
N TYR A 335 10.47 2.95 8.91
CA TYR A 335 10.20 3.56 7.61
C TYR A 335 10.72 2.73 6.44
N TYR A 336 11.98 2.27 6.53
CA TYR A 336 12.57 1.38 5.53
C TYR A 336 11.74 0.10 5.37
N LYS A 337 11.41 -0.59 6.47
CA LYS A 337 10.60 -1.83 6.42
C LYS A 337 9.21 -1.59 5.82
N ARG A 338 8.57 -0.46 6.15
CA ARG A 338 7.28 -0.05 5.56
C ARG A 338 7.38 0.14 4.03
N LEU A 339 8.49 0.67 3.52
CA LEU A 339 8.74 0.81 2.08
C LEU A 339 9.15 -0.51 1.42
N SER A 340 9.89 -1.38 2.12
CA SER A 340 10.28 -2.70 1.60
C SER A 340 9.06 -3.54 1.25
N ILE A 341 7.97 -3.48 2.04
CA ILE A 341 6.70 -4.13 1.70
C ILE A 341 6.16 -3.67 0.34
N ILE A 342 6.22 -2.37 0.03
CA ILE A 342 5.79 -1.84 -1.27
C ILE A 342 6.73 -2.34 -2.37
N ALA A 343 8.04 -2.17 -2.17
CA ALA A 343 9.05 -2.50 -3.16
C ALA A 343 9.05 -3.98 -3.53
N ASP A 344 9.04 -4.87 -2.53
CA ASP A 344 9.02 -6.32 -2.74
C ASP A 344 7.76 -6.73 -3.49
N THR A 345 6.60 -6.22 -3.06
CA THR A 345 5.32 -6.55 -3.71
C THR A 345 5.29 -6.12 -5.18
N VAL A 346 5.75 -4.90 -5.47
CA VAL A 346 5.81 -4.37 -6.84
C VAL A 346 6.78 -5.17 -7.71
N LEU A 347 7.98 -5.47 -7.21
CA LEU A 347 8.99 -6.19 -7.98
C LEU A 347 8.59 -7.66 -8.24
N ILE A 348 8.01 -8.34 -7.25
CA ILE A 348 7.51 -9.71 -7.38
C ILE A 348 6.34 -9.77 -8.38
N GLU A 349 5.41 -8.83 -8.30
CA GLU A 349 4.29 -8.72 -9.24
C GLU A 349 4.77 -8.41 -10.67
N ALA A 350 5.68 -7.44 -10.83
CA ALA A 350 6.24 -7.09 -12.12
C ALA A 350 6.94 -8.27 -12.80
N ASP A 351 7.75 -9.00 -12.04
CA ASP A 351 8.44 -10.21 -12.50
C ASP A 351 7.44 -11.32 -12.87
N HIS A 352 6.41 -11.54 -12.04
CA HIS A 352 5.36 -12.51 -12.34
C HIS A 352 4.64 -12.19 -13.66
N ARG A 353 4.18 -10.94 -13.83
CA ARG A 353 3.48 -10.50 -15.05
C ARG A 353 4.37 -10.57 -16.29
N ALA A 354 5.63 -10.16 -16.17
CA ALA A 354 6.56 -10.21 -17.28
C ALA A 354 6.88 -11.66 -17.70
N ARG A 355 6.99 -12.59 -16.74
CA ARG A 355 7.13 -14.03 -17.02
C ARG A 355 5.92 -14.60 -17.76
N LEU A 356 4.69 -14.23 -17.38
CA LEU A 356 3.48 -14.66 -18.09
C LEU A 356 3.44 -14.19 -19.56
N GLU A 357 4.10 -13.08 -19.87
CA GLU A 357 4.22 -12.56 -21.25
C GLU A 357 5.54 -12.92 -21.95
N ASN A 358 6.40 -13.71 -21.31
CA ASN A 358 7.76 -14.01 -21.80
C ASN A 358 8.57 -12.74 -22.15
N LYS A 359 8.49 -11.72 -21.30
CA LYS A 359 9.18 -10.43 -21.43
C LYS A 359 10.04 -10.13 -20.21
N MET A 360 10.95 -9.17 -20.34
CA MET A 360 11.53 -8.47 -19.18
C MET A 360 10.63 -7.32 -18.76
N ALA A 361 10.57 -7.00 -17.46
CA ALA A 361 9.83 -5.84 -16.97
C ALA A 361 10.63 -4.53 -17.10
N TYR A 362 9.93 -3.43 -17.37
CA TYR A 362 10.37 -2.06 -17.14
C TYR A 362 9.45 -1.43 -16.09
N VAL A 363 9.95 -1.24 -14.87
CA VAL A 363 9.13 -0.80 -13.73
C VAL A 363 9.32 0.71 -13.49
N ASN A 364 8.24 1.47 -13.64
CA ASN A 364 8.17 2.86 -13.23
C ASN A 364 7.55 2.97 -11.84
N VAL A 365 8.38 3.35 -10.88
CA VAL A 365 7.97 3.59 -9.50
C VAL A 365 7.63 5.08 -9.36
N ILE A 366 6.35 5.40 -9.20
CA ILE A 366 5.83 6.76 -9.13
C ILE A 366 5.21 6.99 -7.76
N GLY A 367 5.65 8.04 -7.05
CA GLY A 367 4.95 8.61 -5.89
C GLY A 367 4.89 7.76 -4.61
N CYS A 368 5.41 6.55 -4.57
CA CYS A 368 5.15 5.59 -3.48
C CYS A 368 5.97 5.80 -2.18
N ALA A 369 6.76 6.87 -2.07
CA ALA A 369 7.66 7.09 -0.92
C ALA A 369 8.20 8.53 -0.77
N MET A 370 7.63 9.53 -1.48
CA MET A 370 8.19 10.89 -1.47
C MET A 370 7.40 11.84 -0.58
N PHE A 371 8.01 12.21 0.54
CA PHE A 371 7.63 13.39 1.32
C PHE A 371 8.52 14.55 0.90
N SER A 372 7.99 15.47 0.11
CA SER A 372 8.28 16.91 0.20
C SER A 372 7.82 17.64 -1.07
N ASN A 373 7.41 18.89 -0.85
CA ASN A 373 7.26 19.96 -1.83
C ASN A 373 8.59 20.27 -2.55
N VAL A 374 9.19 19.33 -3.27
CA VAL A 374 10.29 19.66 -4.19
C VAL A 374 9.67 20.26 -5.44
N THR A 375 9.23 21.50 -5.34
CA THR A 375 9.08 22.41 -6.48
C THR A 375 10.47 22.82 -6.94
N GLY A 376 11.22 21.87 -7.48
CA GLY A 376 12.55 22.08 -8.04
C GLY A 376 12.47 22.02 -9.55
N SER A 377 12.19 23.16 -10.19
CA SER A 377 12.31 23.36 -11.64
C SER A 377 13.77 23.42 -12.11
N GLY A 378 14.61 22.50 -11.65
CA GLY A 378 16.00 22.35 -12.05
C GLY A 378 16.13 21.15 -12.98
N LYS A 379 16.92 21.28 -14.05
CA LYS A 379 17.28 20.17 -14.95
C LYS A 379 17.66 18.94 -14.12
N THR A 380 16.84 17.90 -14.13
CA THR A 380 17.05 16.69 -13.34
C THR A 380 18.33 16.00 -13.76
N ALA A 381 19.30 15.92 -12.85
CA ALA A 381 20.43 15.02 -13.00
C ALA A 381 19.89 13.58 -13.14
N GLU A 382 20.25 12.90 -14.22
CA GLU A 382 19.95 11.47 -14.38
C GLU A 382 20.93 10.66 -13.54
N TYR A 383 20.42 9.93 -12.55
CA TYR A 383 21.22 9.01 -11.75
C TYR A 383 20.96 7.60 -12.23
N LYS A 384 22.02 6.87 -12.59
CA LYS A 384 21.93 5.47 -13.03
C LYS A 384 22.87 4.61 -12.21
N THR A 385 22.35 3.51 -11.68
CA THR A 385 23.12 2.46 -11.02
C THR A 385 22.74 1.09 -11.56
N PHE A 386 23.62 0.12 -11.39
CA PHE A 386 23.40 -1.27 -11.78
C PHE A 386 23.61 -2.16 -10.56
N PHE A 387 22.59 -2.94 -10.22
CA PHE A 387 22.63 -3.92 -9.14
C PHE A 387 22.94 -5.28 -9.75
N GLU A 388 24.15 -5.79 -9.50
CA GLU A 388 24.57 -7.10 -9.98
C GLU A 388 23.82 -8.22 -9.26
N ASN A 389 23.33 -9.20 -10.03
CA ASN A 389 22.77 -10.44 -9.51
C ASN A 389 23.03 -11.55 -10.51
N LYS A 390 23.89 -12.51 -10.15
CA LYS A 390 24.28 -13.64 -11.01
C LYS A 390 23.12 -14.57 -11.36
N LYS A 391 22.03 -14.56 -10.59
CA LYS A 391 20.81 -15.34 -10.88
C LYS A 391 19.89 -14.63 -11.89
N HIS A 392 20.11 -13.35 -12.15
CA HIS A 392 19.32 -12.59 -13.11
C HIS A 392 19.82 -12.86 -14.54
N PRO A 393 18.93 -13.06 -15.54
CA PRO A 393 19.32 -13.45 -16.91
C PRO A 393 20.26 -12.44 -17.60
N ASN A 394 20.16 -11.15 -17.26
CA ASN A 394 21.05 -10.09 -17.77
C ASN A 394 22.15 -9.70 -16.77
N GLY A 395 22.46 -10.56 -15.79
CA GLY A 395 23.49 -10.31 -14.76
C GLY A 395 23.13 -9.27 -13.70
N GLY A 396 21.96 -8.62 -13.79
CA GLY A 396 21.48 -7.65 -12.80
C GLY A 396 20.39 -6.71 -13.30
N ILE A 397 20.06 -5.72 -12.48
CA ILE A 397 18.98 -4.75 -12.74
C ILE A 397 19.56 -3.34 -12.86
N ASN A 398 19.11 -2.58 -13.86
CA ASN A 398 19.41 -1.16 -13.98
C ASN A 398 18.35 -0.35 -13.22
N VAL A 399 18.79 0.55 -12.34
CA VAL A 399 17.91 1.51 -11.65
C VAL A 399 18.30 2.91 -12.10
N THR A 400 17.31 3.70 -12.52
CA THR A 400 17.51 5.05 -13.03
C THR A 400 16.53 6.03 -12.38
N ILE A 401 17.04 7.13 -11.83
CA ILE A 401 16.23 8.27 -11.39
C ILE A 401 16.29 9.30 -12.51
N LYS A 402 15.16 9.54 -13.16
CA LYS A 402 15.00 10.51 -14.24
C LYS A 402 13.57 11.02 -14.31
N THR A 403 13.40 12.18 -14.93
CA THR A 403 12.08 12.67 -15.35
C THR A 403 11.66 11.93 -16.62
N ARG A 404 10.54 11.24 -16.59
CA ARG A 404 9.92 10.55 -17.73
C ARG A 404 8.42 10.47 -17.50
N GLU A 405 7.63 10.66 -18.55
CA GLU A 405 6.19 10.47 -18.45
C GLU A 405 5.86 8.98 -18.29
N PRO A 406 4.95 8.58 -17.37
CA PRO A 406 4.72 7.19 -16.98
C PRO A 406 4.56 6.21 -18.14
N SER A 407 3.73 6.56 -19.12
CA SER A 407 3.32 5.68 -20.21
C SER A 407 4.01 5.99 -21.54
N SER A 408 5.08 6.79 -21.57
CA SER A 408 5.85 6.99 -22.81
C SER A 408 6.35 5.67 -23.40
N LYS A 409 6.43 5.58 -24.73
CA LYS A 409 6.93 4.38 -25.41
C LYS A 409 8.35 4.02 -24.96
N LEU A 410 8.60 2.74 -24.72
CA LEU A 410 9.92 2.23 -24.41
C LEU A 410 10.75 2.13 -25.69
N GLN A 411 11.99 2.62 -25.63
CA GLN A 411 12.88 2.75 -26.79
C GLN A 411 14.25 2.15 -26.48
N GLY A 412 15.04 1.88 -27.53
CA GLY A 412 16.39 1.35 -27.41
C GLY A 412 16.43 0.01 -26.67
N GLN A 413 17.31 -0.11 -25.67
CA GLN A 413 17.47 -1.33 -24.86
C GLN A 413 16.24 -1.73 -24.03
N ASP A 414 15.27 -0.84 -23.89
CA ASP A 414 14.04 -1.08 -23.12
C ASP A 414 12.85 -1.41 -24.02
N ALA A 415 12.99 -1.30 -25.34
CA ALA A 415 11.93 -1.64 -26.29
C ALA A 415 11.51 -3.11 -26.16
N GLY A 416 10.20 -3.37 -26.18
CA GLY A 416 9.62 -4.71 -26.07
C GLY A 416 9.51 -5.26 -24.65
N LYS A 417 10.01 -4.55 -23.63
CA LYS A 417 9.77 -4.89 -22.22
C LYS A 417 8.31 -4.65 -21.85
N LEU A 418 7.81 -5.41 -20.88
CA LEU A 418 6.51 -5.14 -20.26
C LEU A 418 6.61 -3.88 -19.41
N LEU A 419 5.84 -2.85 -19.77
CA LEU A 419 5.71 -1.66 -18.95
C LEU A 419 4.88 -1.96 -17.69
N VAL A 420 5.48 -1.77 -16.52
CA VAL A 420 4.79 -1.86 -15.23
C VAL A 420 4.85 -0.49 -14.56
N LEU A 421 3.69 0.04 -14.18
CA LEU A 421 3.53 1.35 -13.58
C LEU A 421 3.05 1.19 -12.15
N THR A 422 3.50 2.05 -11.25
CA THR A 422 2.78 2.31 -10.01
C THR A 422 2.07 3.67 -10.10
N TYR A 423 1.02 3.87 -9.31
CA TYR A 423 0.52 5.20 -9.00
C TYR A 423 0.36 5.32 -7.48
N PRO A 424 0.61 6.51 -6.91
CA PRO A 424 0.33 6.74 -5.50
C PRO A 424 -1.17 6.62 -5.29
N TRP A 425 -1.58 5.84 -4.31
CA TRP A 425 -2.96 5.68 -3.89
C TRP A 425 -3.07 5.88 -2.38
N ASP A 426 -4.28 6.09 -1.87
CA ASP A 426 -4.56 6.34 -0.46
C ASP A 426 -5.27 5.16 0.23
N GLY A 427 -4.90 4.92 1.49
CA GLY A 427 -5.44 3.84 2.32
C GLY A 427 -6.94 3.93 2.61
N ASN A 428 -7.57 5.08 2.40
CA ASN A 428 -9.00 5.30 2.64
C ASN A 428 -9.70 6.06 1.51
N ALA A 429 -9.25 5.91 0.26
CA ALA A 429 -9.93 6.45 -0.90
C ALA A 429 -10.19 5.39 -1.97
N HIS A 430 -11.23 5.56 -2.77
CA HIS A 430 -11.39 4.84 -4.03
C HIS A 430 -10.23 5.21 -5.00
N PRO A 431 -9.88 4.35 -5.98
CA PRO A 431 -8.85 4.67 -6.96
C PRO A 431 -9.13 6.01 -7.65
N GLY A 432 -8.15 6.92 -7.63
CA GLY A 432 -8.26 8.26 -8.20
C GLY A 432 -8.47 9.38 -7.18
N ASN A 433 -8.88 9.09 -5.93
CA ASN A 433 -9.04 10.04 -4.82
C ASN A 433 -9.65 11.40 -5.22
N GLU A 434 -8.85 12.45 -5.43
CA GLU A 434 -9.32 13.80 -5.78
C GLU A 434 -9.97 13.88 -7.17
N PHE A 435 -9.73 12.87 -8.01
CA PHE A 435 -10.43 12.67 -9.28
C PHE A 435 -11.94 12.77 -9.07
N TRP A 436 -12.49 12.09 -8.07
CA TRP A 436 -13.92 12.06 -7.80
C TRP A 436 -14.51 13.41 -7.34
N LEU A 437 -13.67 14.38 -6.98
CA LEU A 437 -14.08 15.77 -6.73
C LEU A 437 -14.01 16.66 -7.99
N GLY A 438 -13.71 16.09 -9.16
CA GLY A 438 -13.51 16.82 -10.41
C GLY A 438 -12.09 17.36 -10.59
N SER A 439 -11.16 17.08 -9.67
CA SER A 439 -9.75 17.46 -9.83
C SER A 439 -9.06 16.50 -10.78
N VAL A 440 -8.82 16.92 -12.02
CA VAL A 440 -8.17 16.08 -13.06
C VAL A 440 -6.66 16.32 -13.21
N THR A 441 -6.09 17.22 -12.40
CA THR A 441 -4.66 17.59 -12.47
C THR A 441 -3.97 17.75 -11.10
N GLY A 442 -4.68 17.50 -10.00
CA GLY A 442 -4.20 17.83 -8.65
C GLY A 442 -3.03 16.97 -8.16
N SER A 443 -3.11 15.65 -8.37
CA SER A 443 -2.16 14.68 -7.78
C SER A 443 -1.72 13.59 -8.77
N GLY A 444 -0.99 12.60 -8.29
CA GLY A 444 -0.69 11.40 -9.06
C GLY A 444 -1.93 10.53 -9.29
N ASP A 445 -2.89 10.57 -8.35
CA ASP A 445 -4.16 9.83 -8.43
C ASP A 445 -5.02 10.27 -9.62
N PRO A 446 -5.38 11.57 -9.80
CA PRO A 446 -6.04 12.03 -11.00
C PRO A 446 -5.24 11.80 -12.27
N ALA A 447 -3.91 11.90 -12.23
CA ALA A 447 -3.10 11.69 -13.41
C ALA A 447 -3.27 10.24 -13.92
N ALA A 448 -3.17 9.25 -13.03
CA ALA A 448 -3.39 7.84 -13.34
C ALA A 448 -4.84 7.56 -13.74
N ALA A 449 -5.82 8.07 -12.98
CA ALA A 449 -7.25 7.93 -13.30
C ALA A 449 -7.63 8.58 -14.64
N CYS A 450 -6.89 9.60 -15.08
CA CYS A 450 -7.11 10.25 -16.35
C CYS A 450 -6.39 9.58 -17.53
N SER A 451 -5.29 8.85 -17.30
CA SER A 451 -4.52 8.22 -18.37
C SER A 451 -4.77 6.72 -18.53
N THR A 452 -5.37 6.08 -17.53
CA THR A 452 -5.56 4.63 -17.42
C THR A 452 -6.94 4.25 -16.88
N GLN A 453 -7.24 2.97 -16.78
CA GLN A 453 -8.55 2.44 -16.36
C GLN A 453 -8.72 2.32 -14.84
N VAL A 454 -7.78 2.81 -14.01
CA VAL A 454 -7.75 2.51 -12.55
C VAL A 454 -9.03 2.93 -11.81
N ALA A 455 -9.64 4.07 -12.14
CA ALA A 455 -10.88 4.52 -11.49
C ALA A 455 -12.09 3.57 -11.72
N GLU A 456 -12.04 2.78 -12.80
CA GLU A 456 -13.08 1.81 -13.16
C GLU A 456 -12.68 0.38 -12.80
N LEU A 457 -11.50 -0.09 -13.22
CA LEU A 457 -11.08 -1.48 -13.08
C LEU A 457 -10.48 -1.83 -11.72
N HIS A 458 -9.83 -0.89 -11.01
CA HIS A 458 -9.35 -1.14 -9.64
C HIS A 458 -10.46 -0.92 -8.59
N ASN A 459 -11.65 -0.50 -9.00
CA ASN A 459 -12.74 -0.18 -8.10
C ASN A 459 -13.57 -1.43 -7.77
N ALA A 460 -13.50 -1.89 -6.52
CA ALA A 460 -14.21 -3.10 -6.05
C ALA A 460 -15.75 -3.01 -6.08
N GLN A 461 -16.32 -1.81 -6.23
CA GLN A 461 -17.76 -1.62 -6.45
C GLN A 461 -18.16 -1.85 -7.91
N ILE A 462 -17.20 -1.80 -8.84
CA ILE A 462 -17.42 -1.88 -10.30
C ILE A 462 -16.89 -3.19 -10.85
N ASN A 463 -15.63 -3.52 -10.58
CA ASN A 463 -14.98 -4.73 -11.07
C ASN A 463 -15.04 -5.84 -10.01
N PRO A 464 -15.86 -6.89 -10.20
CA PRO A 464 -16.00 -7.98 -9.24
C PRO A 464 -14.76 -8.88 -9.15
N ALA A 465 -13.78 -8.76 -10.06
CA ALA A 465 -12.48 -9.43 -9.92
C ALA A 465 -11.66 -8.83 -8.76
N VAL A 466 -11.93 -7.58 -8.36
CA VAL A 466 -11.30 -6.90 -7.23
C VAL A 466 -12.04 -7.25 -5.94
N ARG A 467 -11.82 -8.48 -5.46
CA ARG A 467 -12.44 -9.04 -4.25
C ARG A 467 -11.47 -9.91 -3.46
N GLY A 468 -11.73 -10.06 -2.17
CA GLY A 468 -10.92 -10.83 -1.22
C GLY A 468 -10.56 -12.24 -1.70
N ASP A 469 -11.51 -12.96 -2.30
CA ASP A 469 -11.28 -14.34 -2.76
C ASP A 469 -10.29 -14.43 -3.94
N ASN A 470 -10.15 -13.35 -4.71
CA ASN A 470 -9.17 -13.27 -5.80
C ASN A 470 -7.85 -12.66 -5.36
N THR A 471 -7.65 -12.41 -4.06
CA THR A 471 -6.41 -11.81 -3.57
C THR A 471 -5.22 -12.68 -3.94
N ARG A 472 -4.17 -12.01 -4.40
CA ARG A 472 -2.87 -12.62 -4.64
C ARG A 472 -1.89 -12.23 -3.54
N VAL A 473 -1.05 -13.19 -3.17
CA VAL A 473 -0.01 -13.03 -2.16
C VAL A 473 1.34 -13.00 -2.85
N ALA A 474 2.07 -11.89 -2.68
CA ALA A 474 3.46 -11.74 -3.06
C ALA A 474 4.36 -12.29 -1.96
N ALA A 475 5.19 -13.27 -2.33
CA ALA A 475 6.18 -13.90 -1.48
C ALA A 475 7.50 -14.04 -2.26
N PRO A 476 8.65 -14.29 -1.59
CA PRO A 476 9.94 -14.52 -2.26
C PRO A 476 9.91 -15.61 -3.33
N SER A 477 8.96 -16.54 -3.21
CA SER A 477 8.75 -17.65 -4.14
C SER A 477 7.85 -17.31 -5.34
N GLY A 478 7.36 -16.06 -5.45
CA GLY A 478 6.47 -15.58 -6.50
C GLY A 478 5.06 -15.23 -6.02
N ILE A 479 4.16 -15.02 -6.99
CA ILE A 479 2.75 -14.71 -6.76
C ILE A 479 1.91 -16.00 -6.66
N ARG A 480 1.03 -16.09 -5.65
CA ARG A 480 0.09 -17.21 -5.46
C ARG A 480 -1.32 -16.69 -5.13
N THR A 481 -2.36 -17.51 -5.31
CA THR A 481 -3.67 -17.18 -4.73
C THR A 481 -3.57 -17.20 -3.21
N LEU A 482 -4.44 -16.43 -2.54
CA LEU A 482 -4.58 -16.46 -1.09
C LEU A 482 -4.78 -17.89 -0.58
N ALA A 483 -5.71 -18.64 -1.18
CA ALA A 483 -5.97 -20.04 -0.83
C ALA A 483 -4.72 -20.94 -0.94
N ASN A 484 -3.97 -20.87 -2.04
CA ASN A 484 -2.79 -21.72 -2.23
C ASN A 484 -1.65 -21.35 -1.27
N HIS A 485 -1.48 -20.06 -0.97
CA HIS A 485 -0.47 -19.61 -0.01
C HIS A 485 -0.82 -20.10 1.40
N CYS A 486 -2.09 -19.96 1.81
CA CYS A 486 -2.59 -20.47 3.08
C CYS A 486 -2.41 -22.00 3.25
N GLN A 487 -2.68 -22.78 2.20
CA GLN A 487 -2.45 -24.24 2.22
C GLN A 487 -0.98 -24.61 2.45
N GLN A 488 -0.04 -23.80 1.94
CA GLN A 488 1.39 -24.05 2.10
C GLN A 488 1.93 -23.67 3.46
N LEU A 489 1.35 -22.66 4.12
CA LEU A 489 1.68 -22.35 5.51
C LEU A 489 1.20 -23.45 6.48
N SER A 490 0.22 -24.26 6.05
CA SER A 490 -0.40 -25.32 6.85
C SER A 490 0.25 -26.69 6.65
N ALA A 491 1.11 -26.85 5.64
CA ALA A 491 1.84 -28.06 5.30
C ALA A 491 3.25 -28.02 5.88
#